data_AF-A0A6P0X657-F1
#
_entry.id   AF-A0A6P0X657-F1
#
_cell.length_a   1.000
_cell.length_b   1.000
_cell.length_c   1.000
_cell.angle_alpha   90.00
_cell.angle_beta   90.00
_cell.angle_gamma   90.00
#
_symmetry.space_group_name_H-M   'P 1'
#
loop_
_entity.id
_entity.type
_entity.pdbx_description
1 polymer ?
#
loop_
_entity_poly.entity_id
_entity_poly.type
_entity_poly.pdbx_seq_one_letter_code
_entity_poly.pdbx_strand_id
1 'polypeptide(L)'
;GTAFLPSYRPRVLLIDEIDKSDINLPNDLLNLFEEGGYSIPELERLKTQAVTVKTADPGVATKIIGGRVQCHQFPLVVMTSNGERDFPAPFLRRCLRVRMPEPNDAEFLREVVNAHFTQELGEEHWQGAQETINQLIQDFVSNQRGKEVATDQLLNTVYLFSRQVQPNSKDQESLKQLLLKRLDSAFDQ
;
A
#
# COMPACT_ATOMS: atom_id res chain seq x y z
N GLY A 1 5.86 3.29 -17.57
CA GLY A 1 4.63 3.89 -17.02
C GLY A 1 4.24 5.14 -17.81
N THR A 2 3.20 5.84 -17.37
CA THR A 2 2.63 7.00 -18.10
C THR A 2 2.40 8.24 -17.23
N ALA A 3 2.72 8.18 -15.94
CA ALA A 3 2.39 9.22 -14.95
C ALA A 3 2.89 10.63 -15.31
N PHE A 4 4.09 10.74 -15.90
CA PHE A 4 4.71 12.01 -16.30
C PHE A 4 4.55 12.34 -17.78
N LEU A 5 3.79 11.54 -18.54
CA LEU A 5 3.45 11.92 -19.91
C LEU A 5 2.49 13.12 -19.91
N PRO A 6 2.53 13.98 -20.95
CA PRO A 6 1.57 15.05 -21.10
C PRO A 6 0.13 14.54 -21.06
N SER A 7 -0.69 15.06 -20.15
CA SER A 7 -2.12 14.74 -20.05
C SER A 7 -2.93 15.95 -19.59
N TYR A 8 -4.21 16.00 -20.00
CA TYR A 8 -5.13 17.08 -19.62
C TYR A 8 -5.53 17.06 -18.15
N ARG A 9 -5.45 15.90 -17.50
CA ARG A 9 -5.73 15.71 -16.09
C ARG A 9 -4.49 15.17 -15.37
N PRO A 10 -4.30 15.50 -14.09
CA PRO A 10 -3.24 14.89 -13.29
C PRO A 10 -3.46 13.38 -13.23
N ARG A 11 -2.37 12.62 -13.40
CA ARG A 11 -2.36 11.17 -13.20
C ARG A 11 -1.99 10.85 -11.75
N VAL A 12 -2.26 9.63 -11.32
CA VAL A 12 -1.82 9.12 -10.01
C VAL A 12 -0.62 8.19 -10.22
N LEU A 13 0.43 8.38 -9.44
CA LEU A 13 1.58 7.48 -9.36
C LEU A 13 1.65 6.92 -7.94
N LEU A 14 1.49 5.60 -7.82
CA LEU A 14 1.76 4.88 -6.58
C LEU A 14 3.15 4.26 -6.67
N ILE A 15 4.02 4.60 -5.72
CA ILE A 15 5.30 3.93 -5.51
C ILE A 15 5.20 3.16 -4.21
N ASP A 16 5.10 1.85 -4.32
CA ASP A 16 5.01 0.98 -3.15
C ASP A 16 6.41 0.66 -2.61
N GLU A 17 6.54 0.59 -1.28
CA GLU A 17 7.75 0.20 -0.54
C GLU A 17 9.01 0.89 -1.07
N ILE A 18 9.00 2.23 -1.11
CA ILE A 18 10.11 3.03 -1.67
C ILE A 18 11.45 2.83 -0.93
N ASP A 19 11.42 2.30 0.28
CA ASP A 19 12.60 1.90 1.06
C ASP A 19 13.34 0.70 0.48
N LYS A 20 12.67 -0.15 -0.31
CA LYS A 20 13.29 -1.29 -1.01
C LYS A 20 13.95 -0.92 -2.34
N SER A 21 13.79 0.32 -2.78
CA SER A 21 14.40 0.82 -4.02
C SER A 21 15.91 1.03 -3.90
N ASP A 22 16.57 1.29 -5.04
CA ASP A 22 17.98 1.71 -5.06
C ASP A 22 18.23 2.91 -4.13
N ILE A 23 19.43 2.96 -3.53
CA ILE A 23 19.81 4.02 -2.59
C ILE A 23 19.79 5.42 -3.21
N ASN A 24 19.98 5.51 -4.54
CA ASN A 24 20.01 6.79 -5.25
C ASN A 24 18.62 7.28 -5.64
N LEU A 25 17.61 6.40 -5.71
CA LEU A 25 16.28 6.74 -6.22
C LEU A 25 15.65 7.96 -5.51
N PRO A 26 15.69 8.09 -4.17
CA PRO A 26 15.10 9.25 -3.50
C PRO A 26 15.72 10.58 -3.94
N ASN A 27 17.03 10.59 -4.25
CA ASN A 27 17.70 11.77 -4.75
C ASN A 27 17.34 12.05 -6.21
N ASP A 28 17.26 11.01 -7.05
CA ASP A 28 16.86 11.13 -8.45
C ASP A 28 15.44 11.69 -8.59
N LEU A 29 14.55 11.31 -7.66
CA LEU A 29 13.18 11.82 -7.59
C LEU A 29 13.11 13.32 -7.26
N LEU A 30 14.15 13.92 -6.63
CA LEU A 30 14.15 15.35 -6.32
C LEU A 30 14.03 16.19 -7.59
N ASN A 31 14.88 15.91 -8.58
CA ASN A 31 14.88 16.62 -9.85
C ASN A 31 13.56 16.41 -10.59
N LEU A 32 13.06 15.18 -10.60
CA LEU A 32 11.80 14.84 -11.24
C LEU A 32 10.60 15.55 -10.58
N PHE A 33 10.60 15.72 -9.25
CA PHE A 33 9.56 16.46 -8.54
C PHE A 33 9.66 17.98 -8.71
N GLU A 34 10.87 18.52 -8.92
CA GLU A 34 11.08 19.94 -9.18
C GLU A 34 10.74 20.32 -10.62
N GLU A 35 11.20 19.52 -11.57
CA GLU A 35 11.05 19.81 -13.00
C GLU A 35 9.72 19.30 -13.56
N GLY A 36 9.09 18.30 -12.94
CA GLY A 36 7.90 17.65 -13.48
C GLY A 36 8.19 16.84 -14.75
N GLY A 37 9.43 16.42 -14.92
CA GLY A 37 9.94 15.76 -16.11
C GLY A 37 11.28 15.09 -15.88
N TYR A 38 11.74 14.35 -16.88
CA TYR A 38 13.04 13.69 -16.88
C TYR A 38 13.52 13.47 -18.31
N SER A 39 14.83 13.30 -18.47
CA SER A 39 15.43 12.88 -19.73
C SER A 39 15.65 11.37 -19.77
N ILE A 40 15.61 10.82 -20.98
CA ILE A 40 15.99 9.44 -21.29
C ILE A 40 17.33 9.54 -22.03
N PRO A 41 18.47 9.32 -21.35
CA PRO A 41 19.80 9.57 -21.92
C PRO A 41 20.06 8.84 -23.23
N GLU A 42 19.51 7.63 -23.39
CA GLU A 42 19.60 6.83 -24.62
C GLU A 42 18.95 7.55 -25.80
N LEU A 43 17.84 8.25 -25.57
CA LEU A 43 17.11 8.99 -26.60
C LEU A 43 17.72 10.37 -26.87
N GLU A 44 18.30 11.03 -25.88
CA GLU A 44 19.03 12.30 -26.08
C GLU A 44 20.27 12.12 -26.98
N ARG A 45 20.89 10.93 -26.93
CA ARG A 45 22.05 10.59 -27.79
C ARG A 45 21.67 10.31 -29.24
N LEU A 46 20.43 9.89 -29.48
CA LEU A 46 19.94 9.69 -30.84
C LEU A 46 19.71 11.07 -31.47
N LYS A 47 20.46 11.41 -32.52
CA LYS A 47 20.31 12.67 -33.29
C LYS A 47 18.94 12.84 -33.98
N THR A 48 17.98 11.98 -33.66
CA THR A 48 16.62 11.97 -34.17
C THR A 48 15.76 12.91 -33.33
N GLN A 49 15.02 13.82 -33.98
CA GLN A 49 14.20 14.80 -33.26
C GLN A 49 13.08 14.16 -32.44
N ALA A 50 12.56 13.00 -32.85
CA ALA A 50 11.50 12.33 -32.11
C ALA A 50 11.49 10.80 -32.28
N VAL A 51 11.18 10.10 -31.20
CA VAL A 51 11.13 8.63 -31.13
C VAL A 51 9.77 8.20 -30.58
N THR A 52 9.15 7.23 -31.22
CA THR A 52 7.89 6.64 -30.73
C THR A 52 8.21 5.46 -29.82
N VAL A 53 7.72 5.51 -28.58
CA VAL A 53 7.93 4.45 -27.58
C VAL A 53 6.59 3.84 -27.17
N LYS A 54 6.62 2.56 -26.82
CA LYS A 54 5.46 1.90 -26.20
C LYS A 54 5.34 2.36 -24.75
N THR A 55 4.11 2.51 -24.28
CA THR A 55 3.85 2.82 -22.87
C THR A 55 3.44 1.56 -22.10
N ALA A 56 3.24 1.70 -20.80
CA ALA A 56 2.68 0.63 -19.98
C ALA A 56 1.19 0.39 -20.28
N ASP A 57 0.50 1.39 -20.84
CA ASP A 57 -0.91 1.30 -21.18
C ASP A 57 -1.02 0.46 -22.48
N PRO A 58 -1.75 -0.68 -22.49
CA PRO A 58 -1.80 -1.58 -23.64
C PRO A 58 -2.28 -0.88 -24.91
N GLY A 59 -1.53 -1.03 -26.00
CA GLY A 59 -1.85 -0.42 -27.30
C GLY A 59 -1.58 1.07 -27.39
N VAL A 60 -1.10 1.73 -26.32
CA VAL A 60 -0.80 3.15 -26.31
C VAL A 60 0.71 3.35 -26.54
N ALA A 61 1.04 4.04 -27.62
CA ALA A 61 2.37 4.55 -27.90
C ALA A 61 2.40 6.07 -27.76
N THR A 62 3.56 6.62 -27.40
CA THR A 62 3.77 8.07 -27.29
C THR A 62 5.02 8.49 -28.02
N LYS A 63 5.03 9.74 -28.49
CA LYS A 63 6.16 10.34 -29.19
C LYS A 63 6.97 11.16 -28.19
N ILE A 64 8.22 10.79 -27.99
CA ILE A 64 9.19 11.50 -27.17
C ILE A 64 10.05 12.37 -28.08
N ILE A 65 10.17 13.66 -27.78
CA ILE A 65 10.91 14.65 -28.59
C ILE A 65 12.18 15.02 -27.84
N GLY A 66 13.34 14.93 -28.51
CA GLY A 66 14.63 15.27 -27.92
C GLY A 66 14.99 14.49 -26.65
N GLY A 67 14.47 13.26 -26.51
CA GLY A 67 14.70 12.41 -25.34
C GLY A 67 14.10 12.89 -24.02
N ARG A 68 13.20 13.89 -24.02
CA ARG A 68 12.62 14.45 -22.80
C ARG A 68 11.15 14.06 -22.61
N VAL A 69 10.82 13.72 -21.38
CA VAL A 69 9.45 13.49 -20.91
C VAL A 69 9.08 14.61 -19.95
N GLN A 70 7.95 15.27 -20.20
CA GLN A 70 7.48 16.40 -19.39
C GLN A 70 5.97 16.29 -19.20
N CYS A 71 5.48 16.45 -17.97
CA CYS A 71 4.05 16.49 -17.71
C CYS A 71 3.48 17.89 -17.98
N HIS A 72 2.20 17.97 -18.35
CA HIS A 72 1.45 19.24 -18.37
C HIS A 72 0.76 19.53 -17.04
N GLN A 73 0.38 18.48 -16.33
CA GLN A 73 -0.24 18.52 -15.01
C GLN A 73 0.58 17.59 -14.13
N PHE A 74 1.12 18.12 -13.04
CA PHE A 74 1.95 17.34 -12.13
C PHE A 74 1.12 16.19 -11.52
N PRO A 75 1.62 14.95 -11.54
CA PRO A 75 0.86 13.81 -11.03
C PRO A 75 0.71 13.87 -9.50
N LEU A 76 -0.39 13.32 -8.99
CA LEU A 76 -0.49 13.01 -7.57
C LEU A 76 0.39 11.79 -7.27
N VAL A 77 1.49 12.01 -6.55
CA VAL A 77 2.43 10.95 -6.19
C VAL A 77 2.15 10.49 -4.77
N VAL A 78 1.81 9.21 -4.62
CA VAL A 78 1.64 8.53 -3.34
C VAL A 78 2.77 7.53 -3.19
N MET A 79 3.44 7.54 -2.04
CA MET A 79 4.56 6.66 -1.76
C MET A 79 4.33 6.00 -0.41
N THR A 80 4.58 4.69 -0.32
CA THR A 80 4.53 3.94 0.94
C THR A 80 5.95 3.58 1.38
N SER A 81 6.13 3.38 2.68
CA SER A 81 7.39 2.94 3.29
C SER A 81 7.06 2.21 4.57
N ASN A 82 7.75 1.10 4.81
CA ASN A 82 7.71 0.35 6.06
C ASN A 82 8.63 0.98 7.13
N GLY A 83 9.47 1.95 6.74
CA GLY A 83 10.43 2.60 7.63
C GLY A 83 11.68 1.77 7.86
N GLU A 84 11.97 0.80 6.99
CA GLU A 84 13.18 -0.04 7.04
C GLU A 84 14.45 0.76 6.75
N ARG A 85 14.31 1.89 6.03
CA ARG A 85 15.41 2.76 5.62
C ARG A 85 15.07 4.23 5.82
N ASP A 86 16.03 4.97 6.39
CA ASP A 86 15.95 6.43 6.49
C ASP A 86 16.13 7.10 5.13
N PHE A 87 15.32 8.12 4.87
CA PHE A 87 15.43 8.95 3.67
C PHE A 87 16.18 10.26 3.94
N PRO A 88 16.91 10.79 2.94
CA PRO A 88 17.56 12.09 3.06
C PRO A 88 16.57 13.20 3.44
N ALA A 89 16.99 14.12 4.32
CA ALA A 89 16.16 15.26 4.73
C ALA A 89 15.64 16.11 3.55
N PRO A 90 16.40 16.37 2.47
CA PRO A 90 15.87 17.07 1.29
C PRO A 90 14.67 16.38 0.64
N PHE A 91 14.66 15.05 0.59
CA PHE A 91 13.55 14.26 0.06
C PHE A 91 12.32 14.37 0.97
N LEU A 92 12.51 14.16 2.27
CA LEU A 92 11.44 14.23 3.26
C LEU A 92 10.76 15.61 3.31
N ARG A 93 11.50 16.70 3.07
CA ARG A 93 10.94 18.07 3.03
C ARG A 93 10.01 18.33 1.84
N ARG A 94 10.08 17.51 0.78
CA ARG A 94 9.19 17.59 -0.39
C ARG A 94 7.99 16.64 -0.29
N CYS A 95 7.86 15.92 0.84
CA CYS A 95 6.80 14.95 1.06
C CYS A 95 5.84 15.44 2.15
N LEU A 96 4.53 15.31 1.91
CA LEU A 96 3.55 15.33 2.99
C LEU A 96 3.59 13.98 3.71
N ARG A 97 4.08 13.97 4.95
CA ARG A 97 4.26 12.74 5.72
C ARG A 97 2.99 12.41 6.49
N VAL A 98 2.34 11.34 6.08
CA VAL A 98 1.24 10.72 6.82
C VAL A 98 1.79 9.49 7.53
N ARG A 99 1.64 9.43 8.86
CA ARG A 99 1.94 8.20 9.61
C ARG A 99 0.67 7.39 9.71
N MET A 100 0.73 6.14 9.31
CA MET A 100 -0.37 5.21 9.56
C MET A 100 -0.44 4.94 11.07
N PRO A 101 -1.65 4.92 11.67
CA PRO A 101 -1.81 4.56 13.06
C PRO A 101 -1.35 3.12 13.28
N GLU A 102 -0.73 2.85 14.43
CA GLU A 102 -0.44 1.49 14.82
C GLU A 102 -1.76 0.75 15.09
N PRO A 103 -1.88 -0.54 14.74
CA PRO A 103 -3.08 -1.32 14.96
C PRO A 103 -3.25 -1.74 16.44
N ASN A 104 -2.86 -0.89 17.38
CA ASN A 104 -2.94 -1.12 18.82
C ASN A 104 -4.17 -0.45 19.45
N ASP A 105 -4.93 0.31 18.67
CA ASP A 105 -6.16 0.95 19.10
C ASP A 105 -7.37 0.09 18.70
N ALA A 106 -8.07 -0.42 19.71
CA ALA A 106 -9.26 -1.24 19.53
C ALA A 106 -10.40 -0.48 18.83
N GLU A 107 -10.53 0.83 19.05
CA GLU A 107 -11.56 1.64 18.39
C GLU A 107 -11.25 1.81 16.90
N PHE A 108 -10.00 2.14 16.57
CA PHE A 108 -9.55 2.20 15.18
C PHE A 108 -9.74 0.86 14.46
N LEU A 109 -9.35 -0.26 15.09
CA LEU A 109 -9.55 -1.58 14.51
C LEU A 109 -11.03 -1.93 14.33
N ARG A 110 -11.91 -1.52 15.26
CA ARG A 110 -13.36 -1.64 15.08
C ARG A 110 -13.85 -0.88 13.87
N GLU A 111 -13.40 0.35 13.66
CA GLU A 111 -13.75 1.14 12.47
C GLU A 111 -13.29 0.45 11.17
N VAL A 112 -12.05 -0.05 11.15
CA VAL A 112 -11.50 -0.78 9.99
C VAL A 112 -12.31 -2.04 9.69
N VAL A 113 -12.60 -2.84 10.70
CA VAL A 113 -13.40 -4.07 10.55
C VAL A 113 -14.82 -3.72 10.11
N ASN A 114 -15.48 -2.76 10.76
CA ASN A 114 -16.82 -2.29 10.36
C ASN A 114 -16.86 -1.89 8.88
N ALA A 115 -15.88 -1.10 8.42
CA ALA A 115 -15.82 -0.63 7.04
C ALA A 115 -15.70 -1.79 6.02
N HIS A 116 -14.96 -2.84 6.35
CA HIS A 116 -14.77 -4.00 5.46
C HIS A 116 -16.00 -4.91 5.40
N PHE A 117 -16.71 -5.09 6.51
CA PHE A 117 -17.70 -6.17 6.64
C PHE A 117 -19.16 -5.72 6.61
N THR A 118 -19.44 -4.44 6.86
CA THR A 118 -20.83 -3.92 6.85
C THR A 118 -21.49 -4.09 5.48
N GLN A 119 -20.73 -3.99 4.39
CA GLN A 119 -21.26 -4.17 3.03
C GLN A 119 -21.40 -5.64 2.61
N GLU A 120 -20.61 -6.55 3.18
CA GLU A 120 -20.54 -7.94 2.72
C GLU A 120 -21.50 -8.90 3.44
N LEU A 121 -21.77 -8.68 4.72
CA LEU A 121 -22.47 -9.67 5.56
C LEU A 121 -23.97 -9.40 5.74
N GLY A 122 -24.45 -8.22 5.38
CA GLY A 122 -25.82 -7.77 5.70
C GLY A 122 -26.01 -7.50 7.20
N GLU A 123 -26.93 -6.60 7.53
CA GLU A 123 -27.08 -6.09 8.91
C GLU A 123 -27.42 -7.18 9.95
N GLU A 124 -28.19 -8.21 9.57
CA GLU A 124 -28.63 -9.26 10.51
C GLU A 124 -27.48 -10.18 10.97
N HIS A 125 -26.60 -10.59 10.05
CA HIS A 125 -25.46 -11.44 10.41
C HIS A 125 -24.39 -10.66 11.15
N TRP A 126 -24.25 -9.36 10.83
CA TRP A 126 -23.33 -8.45 11.52
C TRP A 126 -23.68 -8.32 13.01
N GLN A 127 -24.96 -8.10 13.33
CA GLN A 127 -25.45 -8.01 14.72
C GLN A 127 -25.14 -9.26 15.55
N GLY A 128 -25.32 -10.45 14.98
CA GLY A 128 -25.04 -11.72 15.65
C GLY A 128 -23.55 -11.99 15.88
N ALA A 129 -22.69 -11.51 14.98
CA ALA A 129 -21.23 -11.70 15.07
C ALA A 129 -20.50 -10.60 15.85
N GLN A 130 -21.16 -9.46 16.12
CA GLN A 130 -20.55 -8.26 16.67
C GLN A 130 -19.83 -8.50 18.02
N GLU A 131 -20.43 -9.29 18.91
CA GLU A 131 -19.83 -9.61 20.21
C GLU A 131 -18.54 -10.42 20.05
N THR A 132 -18.55 -11.44 19.18
CA THR A 132 -17.38 -12.26 18.88
C THR A 132 -16.27 -11.45 18.22
N ILE A 133 -16.63 -10.55 17.30
CA ILE A 133 -15.69 -9.67 16.61
C ILE A 133 -15.05 -8.68 17.60
N ASN A 134 -15.85 -8.09 18.50
CA ASN A 134 -15.34 -7.21 19.55
C ASN A 134 -14.35 -7.93 20.47
N GLN A 135 -14.64 -9.18 20.84
CA GLN A 135 -13.70 -10.00 21.62
C GLN A 135 -12.42 -10.30 20.82
N LEU A 136 -12.52 -10.63 19.53
CA LEU A 136 -11.36 -10.85 18.66
C LEU A 136 -10.46 -9.60 18.56
N ILE A 137 -11.05 -8.41 18.46
CA ILE A 137 -10.30 -7.15 18.41
C ILE A 137 -9.59 -6.90 19.75
N GLN A 138 -10.27 -7.11 20.89
CA GLN A 138 -9.65 -6.98 22.20
C GLN A 138 -8.54 -8.01 22.44
N ASP A 139 -8.75 -9.25 22.02
CA ASP A 139 -7.75 -10.31 22.05
C ASP A 139 -6.53 -9.92 21.19
N PHE A 140 -6.76 -9.35 20.01
CA PHE A 140 -5.70 -8.91 19.11
C PHE A 140 -4.86 -7.78 19.71
N VAL A 141 -5.50 -6.73 20.24
CA VAL A 141 -4.82 -5.60 20.88
C VAL A 141 -4.07 -6.01 22.15
N SER A 142 -4.67 -6.88 22.98
CA SER A 142 -4.00 -7.36 24.20
C SER A 142 -2.80 -8.26 23.89
N ASN A 143 -2.87 -9.08 22.84
CA ASN A 143 -1.80 -9.98 22.42
C ASN A 143 -0.69 -9.30 21.59
N GLN A 144 -0.89 -8.06 21.14
CA GLN A 144 0.11 -7.27 20.42
C GLN A 144 1.27 -6.76 21.29
N ARG A 145 1.17 -6.84 22.63
CA ARG A 145 2.25 -6.44 23.55
C ARG A 145 3.47 -7.37 23.39
N GLY A 146 4.28 -7.10 22.36
CA GLY A 146 5.49 -7.85 21.99
C GLY A 146 5.39 -8.73 20.73
N LYS A 147 4.28 -8.65 19.97
CA LYS A 147 4.11 -9.40 18.71
C LYS A 147 3.68 -8.46 17.58
N GLU A 148 4.46 -8.40 16.49
CA GLU A 148 4.03 -7.78 15.24
C GLU A 148 3.02 -8.69 14.55
N VAL A 149 1.75 -8.32 14.63
CA VAL A 149 0.65 -9.05 14.00
C VAL A 149 -0.03 -8.09 13.03
N ALA A 150 -0.04 -8.43 11.74
CA ALA A 150 -0.61 -7.57 10.71
C ALA A 150 -2.14 -7.50 10.84
N THR A 151 -2.72 -6.30 10.60
CA THR A 151 -4.17 -6.08 10.59
C THR A 151 -4.90 -7.04 9.66
N ASP A 152 -4.27 -7.45 8.55
CA ASP A 152 -4.82 -8.43 7.61
C ASP A 152 -5.13 -9.78 8.27
N GLN A 153 -4.39 -10.19 9.30
CA GLN A 153 -4.68 -11.42 10.04
C GLN A 153 -5.97 -11.30 10.85
N LEU A 154 -6.20 -10.13 11.46
CA LEU A 154 -7.46 -9.84 12.14
C LEU A 154 -8.62 -9.86 11.14
N LEU A 155 -8.48 -9.20 9.99
CA LEU A 155 -9.51 -9.18 8.95
C LEU A 155 -9.83 -10.58 8.43
N ASN A 156 -8.81 -11.39 8.14
CA ASN A 156 -9.00 -12.78 7.72
C ASN A 156 -9.70 -13.63 8.79
N THR A 157 -9.36 -13.42 10.06
CA THR A 157 -10.03 -14.09 11.18
C THR A 157 -11.51 -13.71 11.22
N VAL A 158 -11.83 -12.42 11.18
CA VAL A 158 -13.22 -11.94 11.17
C VAL A 158 -13.99 -12.47 9.95
N TYR A 159 -13.34 -12.52 8.78
CA TYR A 159 -13.93 -13.08 7.57
C TYR A 159 -14.30 -14.56 7.72
N LEU A 160 -13.41 -15.38 8.30
CA LEU A 160 -13.68 -16.81 8.53
C LEU A 160 -14.83 -17.04 9.52
N PHE A 161 -14.89 -16.25 10.59
CA PHE A 161 -15.95 -16.37 11.60
C PHE A 161 -17.31 -15.87 11.11
N SER A 162 -17.33 -14.97 10.12
CA SER A 162 -18.57 -14.39 9.59
C SER A 162 -19.22 -15.21 8.48
N ARG A 163 -18.47 -16.01 7.71
CA ARG A 163 -18.99 -16.82 6.58
C ARG A 163 -19.39 -18.26 6.93
N GLN A 164 -20.13 -18.48 8.02
CA GLN A 164 -20.85 -19.75 8.29
C GLN A 164 -20.02 -21.00 8.64
N VAL A 165 -18.75 -20.90 9.03
CA VAL A 165 -18.21 -21.92 9.94
C VAL A 165 -18.63 -21.44 11.32
N GLN A 166 -19.68 -22.01 11.93
CA GLN A 166 -19.83 -21.95 13.39
C GLN A 166 -18.86 -22.99 13.92
N PRO A 167 -17.58 -22.64 14.17
CA PRO A 167 -16.62 -23.62 14.62
C PRO A 167 -17.06 -23.96 16.05
N ASN A 168 -17.00 -25.22 16.47
CA ASN A 168 -17.25 -25.53 17.87
C ASN A 168 -16.22 -24.76 18.73
N SER A 169 -16.49 -24.55 20.02
CA SER A 169 -15.60 -23.75 20.90
C SER A 169 -14.12 -24.14 20.82
N LYS A 170 -13.82 -25.43 20.63
CA LYS A 170 -12.46 -25.95 20.39
C LYS A 170 -11.84 -25.53 19.04
N ASP A 171 -12.64 -25.49 17.98
CA ASP A 171 -12.19 -25.09 16.64
C ASP A 171 -11.93 -23.58 16.61
N GLN A 172 -12.73 -22.79 17.35
CA GLN A 172 -12.52 -21.36 17.52
C GLN A 172 -11.20 -21.05 18.23
N GLU A 173 -10.90 -21.73 19.34
CA GLU A 173 -9.61 -21.58 20.04
C GLU A 173 -8.44 -22.00 19.15
N SER A 174 -8.58 -23.10 18.40
CA SER A 174 -7.53 -23.59 17.50
C SER A 174 -7.27 -22.65 16.33
N LEU A 175 -8.32 -22.10 15.72
CA LEU A 175 -8.24 -21.08 14.67
C LEU A 175 -7.61 -19.79 15.20
N LYS A 176 -8.03 -19.30 16.38
CA LYS A 176 -7.40 -18.14 17.04
C LYS A 176 -5.91 -18.39 17.25
N GLN A 177 -5.52 -19.56 17.74
CA GLN A 177 -4.10 -19.90 17.98
C GLN A 177 -3.27 -20.02 16.68
N LEU A 178 -3.85 -20.54 15.60
CA LEU A 178 -3.18 -20.67 14.30
C LEU A 178 -3.02 -19.32 13.60
N LEU A 179 -4.04 -18.46 13.67
CA LEU A 179 -4.04 -17.15 13.01
C LEU A 179 -3.21 -16.11 13.78
N LEU A 180 -3.11 -16.21 15.11
CA LEU A 180 -2.23 -15.39 15.94
C LEU A 180 -0.78 -15.91 16.01
N LYS A 181 -0.43 -16.89 15.18
CA LYS A 181 0.92 -17.43 15.08
C LYS A 181 1.75 -16.56 14.14
N ARG A 182 2.99 -16.25 14.57
CA ARG A 182 3.93 -15.31 13.92
C ARG A 182 4.05 -15.46 12.40
N LEU A 183 4.12 -14.32 11.71
CA LEU A 183 4.59 -14.20 10.32
C LEU A 183 6.06 -14.65 10.13
N ASP A 184 6.86 -14.69 11.19
CA ASP A 184 8.30 -15.06 11.12
C ASP A 184 8.57 -16.55 10.85
N SER A 185 7.56 -17.42 10.86
CA SER A 185 7.77 -18.88 10.74
C SER A 185 7.76 -19.42 9.31
N ALA A 186 7.71 -18.56 8.29
CA ALA A 186 7.74 -18.96 6.88
C ALA A 186 9.15 -19.01 6.24
N PHE A 187 10.23 -18.79 7.01
CA PHE A 187 11.60 -18.77 6.49
C PHE A 187 12.57 -19.82 7.08
N ASP A 188 12.10 -20.83 7.80
CA ASP A 188 12.94 -21.95 8.23
C ASP A 188 12.28 -23.31 7.92
N GLN A 189 12.42 -23.77 6.67
CA GLN A 189 12.62 -25.19 6.31
C GLN A 189 13.48 -25.30 5.05
#